data_AF-A0A355X6X2-F1
#
_entry.id   AF-A0A355X6X2-F1
#
_cell.length_a   1.000
_cell.length_b   1.000
_cell.length_c   1.000
_cell.angle_alpha   90.00
_cell.angle_beta   90.00
_cell.angle_gamma   90.00
#
_symmetry.space_group_name_H-M   'P 1'
#
loop_
_entity.id
_entity.type
_entity.pdbx_description
1 polymer ?
#
loop_
_entity_poly.entity_id
_entity_poly.type
_entity_poly.pdbx_seq_one_letter_code
_entity_poly.pdbx_strand_id
1 'polypeptide(L)' 'KKFCALFSKHFSVAYQLYTSLGNERLFRIVPVRIQKWIYGNGMPYIEIFDCENHKYKRTAYVVEE' A
#
# COMPACT_ATOMS: atom_id res chain seq x y z
N LYS A 1 19.47 5.23 -3.52
CA LYS A 1 20.39 4.19 -4.05
C LYS A 1 20.16 2.78 -3.47
N LYS A 2 19.62 2.60 -2.24
CA LYS A 2 19.37 1.26 -1.65
C LYS A 2 18.25 0.45 -2.36
N PHE A 3 17.16 1.09 -2.79
CA PHE A 3 16.03 0.38 -3.43
C PHE A 3 16.43 -0.34 -4.71
N CYS A 4 17.03 0.34 -5.70
CA CYS A 4 17.40 -0.29 -6.97
C CYS A 4 18.35 -1.49 -6.81
N ALA A 5 19.31 -1.41 -5.87
CA ALA A 5 20.19 -2.54 -5.55
C ALA A 5 19.41 -3.73 -4.95
N LEU A 6 18.48 -3.47 -4.02
CA LEU A 6 17.63 -4.52 -3.46
C LEU A 6 16.64 -5.07 -4.49
N PHE A 7 16.06 -4.21 -5.32
CA PHE A 7 15.12 -4.58 -6.36
C PHE A 7 15.79 -5.45 -7.42
N SER A 8 16.99 -5.08 -7.89
CA SER A 8 17.81 -5.91 -8.78
C SER A 8 18.17 -7.26 -8.15
N LYS A 9 18.56 -7.27 -6.86
CA LYS A 9 18.95 -8.51 -6.16
C LYS A 9 17.78 -9.48 -5.97
N HIS A 10 16.61 -8.99 -5.58
CA HIS A 10 15.48 -9.84 -5.18
C HIS A 10 14.43 -10.04 -6.29
N PHE A 11 14.42 -9.17 -7.30
CA PHE A 11 13.44 -9.16 -8.40
C PHE A 11 14.14 -8.89 -9.74
N SER A 12 15.20 -9.65 -10.02
CA SER A 12 16.10 -9.42 -11.17
C SER A 12 15.37 -9.36 -12.52
N VAL A 13 14.41 -10.26 -12.76
CA VAL A 13 13.61 -10.28 -14.00
C VAL A 13 12.78 -9.00 -14.14
N ALA A 14 12.10 -8.58 -13.07
CA ALA A 14 11.31 -7.35 -13.09
C ALA A 14 12.20 -6.11 -13.26
N TYR A 15 13.36 -6.08 -12.59
CA TYR A 15 14.35 -5.02 -12.76
C TYR A 15 14.83 -4.92 -14.21
N GLN A 16 15.10 -6.04 -14.88
CA GLN A 16 15.53 -6.04 -16.28
C GLN A 16 14.44 -5.56 -17.24
N LEU A 17 13.18 -5.94 -17.00
CA LEU A 17 12.08 -5.64 -17.90
C LEU A 17 11.48 -4.24 -17.70
N TYR A 18 11.51 -3.72 -16.48
CA TYR A 18 10.73 -2.54 -16.10
C TYR A 18 11.56 -1.37 -15.56
N THR A 19 12.89 -1.48 -15.53
CA THR A 19 13.80 -0.40 -15.12
C THR A 19 14.72 0.00 -16.28
N SER A 20 15.35 1.18 -16.21
CA SER A 20 16.31 1.73 -17.18
C SER A 20 15.71 2.44 -18.39
N LEU A 21 14.43 2.80 -18.35
CA LEU A 21 13.86 3.72 -19.33
C LEU A 21 14.47 5.12 -19.14
N GLY A 22 14.83 5.80 -20.22
CA GLY A 22 15.49 7.12 -20.14
C GLY A 22 14.69 8.20 -19.40
N ASN A 23 13.37 8.02 -19.31
CA ASN A 23 12.42 8.90 -18.62
C ASN A 23 11.80 8.26 -17.36
N GLU A 24 12.36 7.16 -16.86
CA GLU A 24 11.87 6.49 -15.65
C GLU A 24 11.90 7.43 -14.43
N ARG A 25 10.84 7.36 -13.61
CA ARG A 25 10.78 8.10 -12.34
C ARG A 25 10.44 7.14 -11.20
N LEU A 26 11.29 7.14 -10.17
CA LEU A 26 11.06 6.39 -8.94
C LEU A 26 10.36 7.28 -7.90
N PHE A 27 9.16 6.88 -7.49
CA PHE A 27 8.43 7.52 -6.41
C PHE A 27 8.55 6.71 -5.13
N ARG A 28 8.75 7.40 -4.00
CA ARG A 28 8.67 6.81 -2.67
C ARG A 28 7.40 7.29 -2.00
N ILE A 29 6.51 6.35 -1.70
CA ILE A 29 5.29 6.61 -0.92
C ILE A 29 5.54 6.11 0.49
N VAL A 30 5.33 6.97 1.48
CA VAL A 30 5.32 6.61 2.90
C VAL A 30 3.87 6.75 3.37
N PRO A 31 3.14 5.64 3.57
CA PRO A 31 1.75 5.72 3.97
C PRO A 31 1.66 6.26 5.41
N VAL A 32 0.73 7.18 5.63
CA VAL A 32 0.33 7.62 6.98
C VAL A 32 -0.92 6.88 7.46
N ARG A 33 -1.71 6.37 6.51
CA ARG A 33 -2.97 5.69 6.73
C ARG A 33 -3.21 4.68 5.63
N ILE A 34 -3.64 3.47 6.00
CA ILE A 34 -4.16 2.46 5.08
C ILE A 34 -5.64 2.28 5.41
N GLN A 35 -6.51 2.44 4.43
CA GLN A 35 -7.94 2.23 4.60
C GLN A 35 -8.45 1.25 3.54
N LYS A 36 -9.30 0.32 3.97
CA LYS A 36 -10.05 -0.54 3.04
C LYS A 36 -11.47 -0.77 3.51
N TRP A 37 -12.32 -1.09 2.56
CA TRP A 37 -13.68 -1.54 2.80
C TRP A 37 -13.70 -3.06 2.79
N ILE A 38 -14.40 -3.65 3.75
CA ILE A 38 -14.61 -5.10 3.80
C ILE A 38 -16.07 -5.40 4.11
N TYR A 39 -16.54 -6.56 3.68
CA TYR A 39 -17.82 -7.09 4.07
C TYR A 39 -17.60 -8.27 5.02
N GLY A 40 -18.26 -8.26 6.17
CA GLY A 40 -18.25 -9.36 7.13
C GLY A 40 -19.68 -9.71 7.51
N ASN A 41 -20.09 -10.96 7.34
CA ASN A 41 -21.47 -11.41 7.57
C ASN A 41 -22.51 -10.58 6.81
N GLY A 42 -22.21 -10.22 5.56
CA GLY A 42 -23.07 -9.37 4.73
C GLY A 42 -23.07 -7.88 5.07
N MET A 43 -22.46 -7.47 6.18
CA MET A 43 -22.43 -6.06 6.62
C MET A 43 -21.13 -5.35 6.18
N PRO A 44 -21.20 -4.08 5.73
CA PRO A 44 -20.02 -3.31 5.35
C PRO A 44 -19.26 -2.79 6.58
N TYR A 45 -17.93 -2.77 6.48
CA TYR A 45 -17.02 -2.20 7.47
C TYR A 45 -15.93 -1.39 6.76
N ILE A 46 -15.42 -0.39 7.47
CA ILE A 46 -14.18 0.30 7.14
C ILE A 46 -13.10 -0.18 8.11
N GLU A 47 -12.01 -0.70 7.56
CA GLU A 47 -10.78 -0.97 8.29
C GLU A 47 -9.78 0.14 8.02
N ILE A 48 -9.15 0.63 9.09
CA ILE A 48 -8.16 1.69 9.08
C ILE A 48 -6.95 1.20 9.86
N PHE A 49 -5.79 1.31 9.26
CA PHE A 49 -4.52 1.22 9.94
C PHE A 49 -3.83 2.58 9.91
N ASP A 50 -3.59 3.15 11.09
CA ASP A 50 -2.75 4.32 11.29
C ASP A 50 -1.29 3.85 11.32
N CYS A 51 -0.52 4.25 10.31
CA CYS A 51 0.86 3.81 10.15
C CYS A 51 1.81 4.49 11.12
N GLU A 52 1.48 5.68 11.61
CA GLU A 52 2.33 6.42 12.54
C GLU A 52 2.20 5.83 13.95
N ASN A 53 0.95 5.64 14.39
CA ASN A 53 0.65 5.12 15.72
C ASN A 53 0.61 3.60 15.80
N HIS A 54 0.72 2.90 14.66
CA HIS A 54 0.62 1.45 14.55
C HIS A 54 -0.70 0.90 15.15
N LYS A 55 -1.80 1.62 14.92
CA LYS A 55 -3.13 1.28 15.45
C LYS A 55 -4.07 0.84 14.34
N TYR A 56 -4.72 -0.29 14.58
CA TYR A 56 -5.78 -0.80 13.71
C TYR A 56 -7.15 -0.51 14.33
N LYS A 57 -8.10 -0.09 13.50
CA LYS A 57 -9.51 0.07 13.86
C LYS A 57 -10.38 -0.52 12.76
N ARG A 58 -11.41 -1.24 13.17
CA ARG A 58 -12.52 -1.68 12.30
C ARG A 58 -13.80 -1.07 12.81
N THR A 59 -14.59 -0.49 11.92
CA THR A 59 -15.86 0.14 12.28
C THR A 59 -16.92 -0.25 11.26
N ALA A 60 -18.10 -0.63 11.75
CA ALA A 60 -19.23 -0.88 10.89
C ALA A 60 -19.52 0.39 10.07
N TYR A 61 -19.73 0.23 8.78
CA TYR A 61 -20.13 1.35 7.95
C TYR A 61 -21.62 1.59 8.15
N VAL A 62 -21.97 2.71 8.77
CA VAL A 62 -23.35 3.14 8.98
C VAL A 62 -23.61 4.28 8.01
N VAL A 63 -24.67 4.15 7.20
CA VAL A 63 -25.19 5.27 6.41
C VAL A 63 -26.09 6.05 7.36
N GLU A 64 -25.74 7.30 7.66
CA GLU A 64 -26.65 8.22 8.36
C GLU A 64 -27.70 8.71 7.34
N GLU A 65 -28.99 8.53 7.67
CA GLU A 65 -30.14 9.04 6.89
C GLU A 65 -30.45 10.51 7.22
#